data_AF-A0A7G2LSL9-F1
#
_entry.id   AF-A0A7G2LSL9-F1
#
_cell.length_a   1.000
_cell.length_b   1.000
_cell.length_c   1.000
_cell.angle_alpha   90.00
_cell.angle_beta   90.00
_cell.angle_gamma   90.00
#
_symmetry.space_group_name_H-M   'P 1'
#
loop_
_entity.id
_entity.type
_entity.pdbx_description
1 polymer ?
#
loop_
_entity_poly.entity_id
_entity_poly.type
_entity_poly.pdbx_seq_one_letter_code
_entity_poly.pdbx_strand_id
1 'polypeptide(L)' 'MTTDVTAKDFNPSNNELVDLIKGKANELAEAVNKLPASRRRSVALTHIETASMFAVKAVFYNDDNERTDA' A
#
# COMPACT_ATOMS: atom_id res chain seq x y z
N MET A 1 -1.15 12.94 -13.18
CA MET A 1 -1.81 12.11 -12.16
C MET A 1 -0.89 10.95 -11.89
N THR A 2 -0.47 10.76 -10.64
CA THR A 2 0.34 9.61 -10.27
C THR A 2 -0.53 8.35 -10.37
N THR A 3 0.04 7.26 -10.86
CA THR A 3 -0.59 5.93 -10.93
C THR A 3 -0.49 5.17 -9.59
N ASP A 4 0.10 5.82 -8.60
CA ASP A 4 0.41 5.27 -7.30
C ASP A 4 -0.85 5.16 -6.44
N VAL A 5 -0.93 4.09 -5.68
CA VAL A 5 -2.00 3.81 -4.72
C VAL A 5 -1.57 4.11 -3.28
N THR A 6 -0.32 4.50 -3.09
CA THR A 6 0.22 4.95 -1.80
C THR A 6 1.38 5.91 -1.98
N ALA A 7 1.53 6.85 -1.04
CA ALA A 7 2.63 7.81 -1.03
C ALA A 7 3.91 7.14 -0.50
N LYS A 8 4.76 6.68 -1.44
CA LYS A 8 6.03 6.00 -1.14
C LYS A 8 6.97 6.87 -0.31
N ASP A 9 7.04 8.16 -0.59
CA ASP A 9 7.99 9.08 0.07
C ASP A 9 7.54 9.54 1.46
N PHE A 10 6.36 9.10 1.93
CA PHE A 10 5.84 9.44 3.25
C PHE A 10 6.10 8.30 4.24
N ASN A 11 7.31 8.21 4.80
CA ASN A 11 7.68 7.25 5.85
C ASN A 11 8.41 7.97 6.99
N PRO A 12 7.71 8.73 7.85
CA PRO A 12 8.35 9.50 8.92
C PRO A 12 9.01 8.63 10.00
N SER A 13 8.66 7.34 10.06
CA SER A 13 9.26 6.34 10.93
C SER A 13 10.61 5.81 10.44
N ASN A 14 11.00 6.10 9.18
CA ASN A 14 12.16 5.47 8.52
C ASN A 14 12.18 3.93 8.66
N ASN A 15 11.00 3.31 8.64
CA ASN A 15 10.85 1.86 8.83
C ASN A 15 10.96 1.14 7.48
N GLU A 16 11.91 0.22 7.34
CA GLU A 16 12.20 -0.48 6.08
C GLU A 16 11.02 -1.34 5.59
N LEU A 17 10.21 -1.89 6.50
CA LEU A 17 9.01 -2.67 6.13
C LEU A 17 7.92 -1.77 5.54
N VAL A 18 7.78 -0.53 6.04
CA VAL A 18 6.86 0.45 5.46
C VAL A 18 7.27 0.77 4.02
N ASP A 19 8.56 0.99 3.77
CA ASP A 19 9.07 1.24 2.41
C ASP A 19 8.84 0.04 1.48
N LEU A 20 9.12 -1.17 1.99
CA LEU A 20 8.90 -2.41 1.24
C LEU A 20 7.43 -2.58 0.85
N ILE A 21 6.50 -2.44 1.81
CA ILE A 21 5.06 -2.59 1.59
C ILE A 21 4.57 -1.58 0.56
N LYS A 22 4.94 -0.30 0.72
CA LYS A 22 4.52 0.76 -0.19
C LYS A 22 5.10 0.58 -1.58
N GLY A 23 6.36 0.18 -1.68
CA GLY A 23 7.01 -0.17 -2.94
C GLY A 23 6.25 -1.26 -3.69
N LYS A 24 5.94 -2.39 -3.01
CA LYS A 24 5.22 -3.51 -3.62
C LYS A 24 3.78 -3.16 -4.02
N ALA A 25 3.10 -2.34 -3.23
CA ALA A 25 1.77 -1.84 -3.59
C ALA A 25 1.79 -1.04 -4.90
N ASN A 26 2.75 -0.11 -5.04
CA ASN A 26 2.88 0.68 -6.26
C ASN A 26 3.37 -0.14 -7.47
N GLU A 27 4.27 -1.11 -7.29
CA GLU A 27 4.67 -2.06 -8.35
C GLU A 27 3.45 -2.85 -8.90
N LEU A 28 2.57 -3.34 -8.02
CA LEU A 28 1.36 -4.04 -8.44
C LEU A 28 0.36 -3.09 -9.11
N ALA A 29 0.19 -1.88 -8.58
CA ALA A 29 -0.66 -0.87 -9.20
C ALA A 29 -0.18 -0.49 -10.61
N GLU A 30 1.14 -0.42 -10.82
CA GLU A 30 1.74 -0.19 -12.14
C GLU A 30 1.36 -1.30 -13.13
N ALA A 31 1.45 -2.58 -12.71
CA ALA A 31 1.02 -3.71 -13.53
C ALA A 31 -0.49 -3.65 -13.86
N VAL A 32 -1.34 -3.32 -12.88
CA VAL A 32 -2.79 -3.17 -13.07
C VAL A 32 -3.13 -2.02 -14.02
N ASN A 33 -2.37 -0.93 -13.99
CA ASN A 33 -2.58 0.22 -14.86
C ASN A 33 -2.27 -0.06 -16.34
N LYS A 34 -1.50 -1.10 -16.65
CA LYS A 34 -1.27 -1.58 -18.03
C LYS A 34 -2.49 -2.30 -18.63
N LEU A 35 -3.49 -2.65 -17.82
CA LEU A 35 -4.71 -3.32 -18.27
C LEU A 35 -5.72 -2.32 -18.89
N PRO A 36 -6.60 -2.77 -19.81
CA PRO A 36 -7.69 -1.94 -20.32
C PRO A 36 -8.55 -1.35 -19.21
N ALA A 37 -8.99 -0.11 -19.41
CA ALA A 37 -9.90 0.55 -18.48
C ALA A 37 -11.18 -0.28 -18.32
N SER A 38 -11.47 -0.67 -17.10
CA SER A 38 -12.64 -1.48 -16.76
C SER A 38 -12.99 -1.32 -15.30
N ARG A 39 -14.22 -1.69 -14.92
CA ARG A 39 -14.64 -1.77 -13.51
C ARG A 39 -13.68 -2.64 -12.69
N ARG A 40 -13.21 -3.76 -13.25
CA ARG A 40 -12.29 -4.68 -12.56
C ARG A 40 -10.94 -4.03 -12.27
N ARG A 41 -10.39 -3.28 -13.23
CA ARG A 41 -9.16 -2.50 -13.04
C ARG A 41 -9.33 -1.48 -11.90
N SER A 42 -10.42 -0.70 -11.91
CA SER A 42 -10.68 0.29 -10.86
C SER A 42 -10.81 -0.36 -9.49
N VAL A 43 -11.55 -1.47 -9.39
CA VAL A 43 -11.73 -2.22 -8.13
C VAL A 43 -10.41 -2.79 -7.63
N ALA A 44 -9.56 -3.31 -8.53
CA ALA A 44 -8.23 -3.79 -8.17
C ALA A 44 -7.37 -2.67 -7.56
N LEU A 45 -7.31 -1.48 -8.18
CA LEU A 45 -6.56 -0.34 -7.64
C LEU A 45 -7.06 0.07 -6.25
N THR A 46 -8.38 0.16 -6.04
CA THR A 46 -8.97 0.45 -4.72
C THR A 46 -8.59 -0.59 -3.68
N HIS A 47 -8.57 -1.88 -4.03
CA HIS A 47 -8.19 -2.91 -3.08
C HIS A 47 -6.69 -2.91 -2.75
N ILE A 48 -5.82 -2.55 -3.69
CA ILE A 48 -4.38 -2.41 -3.42
C ILE A 48 -4.14 -1.23 -2.47
N GLU A 49 -4.83 -0.10 -2.68
CA GLU A 49 -4.79 1.06 -1.77
C GLU A 49 -5.18 0.64 -0.34
N THR A 50 -6.36 0.03 -0.19
CA THR A 50 -6.85 -0.45 1.12
C THR A 50 -5.90 -1.45 1.76
N ALA A 51 -5.42 -2.44 1.01
CA ALA A 51 -4.49 -3.44 1.54
C ALA A 51 -3.17 -2.79 2.00
N SER A 52 -2.64 -1.82 1.25
CA SER A 52 -1.41 -1.12 1.62
C SER A 52 -1.54 -0.32 2.92
N MET A 53 -2.69 0.34 3.14
CA MET A 53 -2.96 1.07 4.38
C MET A 53 -2.99 0.14 5.59
N PHE A 54 -3.72 -0.97 5.50
CA PHE A 54 -3.81 -1.92 6.61
C PHE A 54 -2.49 -2.66 6.86
N ALA A 55 -1.74 -2.99 5.80
CA ALA A 55 -0.43 -3.60 5.93
C ALA A 55 0.57 -2.67 6.62
N VAL A 56 0.59 -1.37 6.28
CA VAL A 56 1.40 -0.36 6.99
C VAL A 56 0.96 -0.26 8.44
N LYS A 57 -0.35 -0.26 8.73
CA LYS A 57 -0.84 -0.26 10.11
C LYS A 57 -0.34 -1.49 10.89
N ALA A 58 -0.36 -2.67 10.28
CA ALA A 58 0.08 -3.92 10.89
C ALA A 58 1.59 -3.97 11.20
N VAL A 59 2.40 -3.07 10.64
CA VAL A 59 3.79 -2.90 11.07
C VAL A 59 3.84 -2.44 12.53
N PHE A 60 2.94 -1.54 12.92
CA PHE A 60 2.97 -0.86 14.23
C PHE A 60 1.98 -1.40 15.24
N TYR A 61 1.06 -2.27 14.85
CA TYR A 61 -0.02 -2.76 15.71
C TYR A 61 -0.18 -4.27 15.57
N ASN A 62 -0.33 -4.95 16.71
CA ASN A 62 -0.66 -6.38 16.76
C ASN A 62 -2.17 -6.62 16.55
N ASP A 63 -2.58 -7.90 16.59
CA ASP A 63 -3.98 -8.30 16.38
C ASP A 63 -4.94 -7.81 17.48
N ASP A 64 -4.42 -7.53 18.68
CA ASP A 64 -5.16 -6.90 19.79
C ASP A 64 -5.23 -5.37 19.67
N ASN A 65 -4.73 -4.80 18.56
CA ASN A 65 -4.66 -3.38 18.27
C ASN A 65 -3.83 -2.59 19.30
N GLU A 66 -2.82 -3.23 19.87
CA GLU A 66 -1.81 -2.62 20.72
C GLU A 66 -0.60 -2.20 19.89
N ARG A 67 -0.01 -1.05 20.21
CA ARG A 67 1.15 -0.52 19.48
C ARG A 67 2.41 -1.33 19.84
N THR A 68 3.18 -1.73 18.82
CA THR A 68 4.45 -2.45 18.95
C THR A 68 5.65 -1.47 18.86
N ASP A 69 6.84 -1.96 19.19
CA ASP A 69 8.11 -1.19 19.17
C ASP A 69 8.70 -1.00 17.75
N ALA A 70 7.93 -1.31 16.71
CA ALA A 70 8.35 -1.22 15.30
C ALA A 70 8.46 0.23 14.77
#